data_AF-A0ABD3RTQ4-F1
#
_entry.id   AF-A0ABD3RTQ4-F1
#
_cell.length_a   1.000
_cell.length_b   1.000
_cell.length_c   1.000
_cell.angle_alpha   90.00
_cell.angle_beta   90.00
_cell.angle_gamma   90.00
#
_symmetry.space_group_name_H-M   'P 1'
#
loop_
_entity.id
_entity.type
_entity.pdbx_description
1 polymer ?
#
loop_
_entity_poly.entity_id
_entity_poly.type
_entity_poly.pdbx_seq_one_letter_code
_entity_poly.pdbx_strand_id
1 'polypeptide(L)'
;MTKFFHAIFAALAALSECKEHNPNYQAEGRRQGKLGGASPGASTADCAKFLDIKIFEDSPGYHRFIPDKKACKAGPSYVGSTEDGNCHVTLVPSAGKGRGDDDKAFTASVTCDDTGAIYSIGPDGNGTMTVVERAQDDYGPEIDPLDEMTTEERALSFKARVTSPDTHSSTSGLRGKVANQLRDLGDRFLAKNYEDHGSRDLQGSVVIDALVLYTAHAECRNAGLARGCTRTTTTQASMLSRINLAVTETNTAYSLSGVNVVLRLVHVAFDAYVEASVDAFGAALSALQSQTDGNLDQAHSLRTTYGADIVALIIDDAQYCGIGYLGPSINYMFSVTAWNCATGYYSFGHEIGHNFVRLFMTNFQFSKCSNSNGP
;
A
#
# COMPACT_ATOMS: atom_id res chain seq x y z
N MET A 1 4.16 -20.74 -9.15
CA MET A 1 2.94 -20.34 -8.41
C MET A 1 3.19 -20.25 -6.90
N THR A 2 3.66 -21.28 -6.20
CA THR A 2 3.90 -21.23 -4.72
C THR A 2 5.06 -20.32 -4.27
N LYS A 3 5.95 -19.90 -5.18
CA LYS A 3 7.08 -18.98 -4.90
C LYS A 3 6.69 -17.50 -4.98
N PHE A 4 5.82 -17.12 -5.91
CA PHE A 4 5.19 -15.79 -5.97
C PHE A 4 4.36 -15.49 -4.70
N PHE A 5 3.70 -16.53 -4.17
CA PHE A 5 3.02 -16.50 -2.87
C PHE A 5 4.00 -16.25 -1.72
N HIS A 6 5.20 -16.86 -1.74
CA HIS A 6 6.22 -16.62 -0.71
C HIS A 6 6.89 -15.26 -0.87
N ALA A 7 7.06 -14.70 -2.07
CA ALA A 7 7.64 -13.37 -2.23
C ALA A 7 6.73 -12.27 -1.65
N ILE A 8 5.41 -12.36 -1.84
CA ILE A 8 4.45 -11.39 -1.27
C ILE A 8 4.23 -11.65 0.24
N PHE A 9 4.11 -12.91 0.68
CA PHE A 9 3.98 -13.20 2.12
C PHE A 9 5.28 -13.00 2.90
N ALA A 10 6.45 -13.25 2.30
CA ALA A 10 7.74 -12.91 2.90
C ALA A 10 8.02 -11.41 2.79
N ALA A 11 7.52 -10.70 1.78
CA ALA A 11 7.48 -9.24 1.83
C ALA A 11 6.59 -8.77 2.97
N LEU A 12 5.45 -9.39 3.27
CA LEU A 12 4.65 -9.04 4.45
C LEU A 12 5.23 -9.53 5.80
N ALA A 13 6.05 -10.58 5.84
CA ALA A 13 6.51 -11.22 7.08
C ALA A 13 8.01 -11.03 7.40
N ALA A 14 8.86 -10.66 6.42
CA ALA A 14 10.31 -10.49 6.59
C ALA A 14 10.72 -9.04 6.89
N LEU A 15 9.77 -8.14 7.17
CA LEU A 15 10.03 -6.72 7.42
C LEU A 15 10.21 -6.37 8.92
N SER A 16 10.25 -7.35 9.82
CA SER A 16 10.30 -7.13 11.28
C SER A 16 11.70 -7.07 11.90
N GLU A 17 12.72 -6.62 11.15
CA GLU A 17 14.02 -6.32 11.77
C GLU A 17 14.08 -4.84 12.17
N CYS A 18 13.89 -4.55 13.46
CA CYS A 18 14.21 -3.26 14.05
C CYS A 18 15.66 -2.87 13.72
N LYS A 19 15.87 -1.98 12.75
CA LYS A 19 17.18 -1.39 12.47
C LYS A 19 17.03 0.12 12.34
N GLU A 20 17.79 0.82 13.17
CA GLU A 20 18.07 2.25 13.02
C GLU A 20 18.56 2.54 11.59
N HIS A 21 18.25 3.75 11.10
CA HIS A 21 18.73 4.40 9.88
C HIS A 21 19.57 3.51 8.95
N ASN A 22 19.01 3.08 7.82
CA ASN A 22 19.76 2.27 6.85
C ASN A 22 20.92 3.09 6.26
N PRO A 23 22.20 2.78 6.59
CA PRO A 23 23.35 3.54 6.12
C PRO A 23 23.59 3.37 4.60
N ASN A 24 22.95 2.38 4.00
CA ASN A 24 22.99 2.12 2.56
C ASN A 24 21.82 2.76 1.80
N TYR A 25 20.96 3.55 2.46
CA TYR A 25 19.84 4.21 1.78
C TYR A 25 20.35 5.06 0.60
N GLN A 26 19.89 4.72 -0.60
CA GLN A 26 20.19 5.47 -1.82
C GLN A 26 18.88 6.06 -2.36
N ALA A 27 18.58 7.31 -2.00
CA ALA A 27 17.41 8.03 -2.53
C ALA A 27 17.40 8.02 -4.07
N GLU A 28 18.58 8.09 -4.67
CA GLU A 28 18.82 8.11 -6.11
C GLU A 28 18.85 6.69 -6.73
N GLY A 29 18.88 5.63 -5.92
CA GLY A 29 19.08 4.25 -6.37
C GLY A 29 20.51 3.94 -6.80
N ARG A 30 20.80 2.66 -7.02
CA ARG A 30 22.12 2.17 -7.46
C ARG A 30 22.49 2.63 -8.85
N ARG A 31 21.47 2.77 -9.70
CA ARG A 31 21.63 3.12 -11.10
C ARG A 31 20.40 3.84 -11.62
N GLN A 32 20.65 4.90 -12.38
CA GLN A 32 19.62 5.61 -13.14
C GLN A 32 20.00 5.63 -14.62
N GLY A 33 18.98 5.59 -15.48
CA GLY A 33 19.19 5.67 -16.92
C GLY A 33 17.90 5.82 -17.68
N LYS A 34 18.00 5.81 -19.01
CA LYS A 34 16.86 5.78 -19.90
C LYS A 34 16.37 4.36 -20.09
N LEU A 35 15.06 4.22 -20.27
CA LEU A 35 14.45 2.95 -20.67
C LEU A 35 14.99 2.53 -22.04
N GLY A 36 15.45 1.29 -22.17
CA GLY A 36 16.00 0.77 -23.42
C GLY A 36 14.96 0.42 -24.48
N GLY A 37 13.69 0.30 -24.10
CA GLY A 37 12.56 0.07 -25.00
C GLY A 37 11.48 -0.80 -24.36
N ALA A 38 10.29 -0.78 -24.95
CA ALA A 38 9.19 -1.67 -24.58
C ALA A 38 8.40 -2.07 -25.84
N SER A 39 7.58 -3.11 -25.75
CA SER A 39 6.70 -3.51 -26.85
C SER A 39 5.85 -2.33 -27.34
N PRO A 40 5.55 -2.26 -28.65
CA PRO A 40 4.60 -1.29 -29.18
C PRO A 40 3.27 -1.36 -28.44
N GLY A 41 2.77 -0.20 -27.97
CA GLY A 41 1.54 -0.12 -27.19
C GLY A 41 1.67 -0.60 -25.74
N ALA A 42 2.87 -0.63 -25.15
CA ALA A 42 3.07 -1.02 -23.75
C ALA A 42 2.18 -0.22 -22.76
N SER A 43 1.89 1.05 -23.05
CA SER A 43 0.97 1.90 -22.28
C SER A 43 -0.48 1.42 -22.28
N THR A 44 -0.88 0.60 -23.25
CA THR A 44 -2.21 -0.01 -23.36
C THR A 44 -2.10 -1.54 -23.40
N ALA A 45 -1.08 -2.08 -22.72
CA ALA A 45 -0.67 -3.46 -22.83
C ALA A 45 -1.83 -4.45 -22.69
N ASP A 46 -1.89 -5.36 -23.66
CA ASP A 46 -2.93 -6.35 -23.83
C ASP A 46 -2.58 -7.62 -23.05
N CYS A 47 -3.41 -7.96 -22.05
CA CYS A 47 -3.26 -9.19 -21.26
C CYS A 47 -3.40 -10.49 -22.07
N ALA A 48 -3.69 -10.45 -23.37
CA ALA A 48 -3.61 -11.59 -24.28
C ALA A 48 -2.23 -11.80 -24.90
N LYS A 49 -1.30 -10.83 -24.77
CA LYS A 49 0.02 -10.85 -25.42
C LYS A 49 1.14 -10.79 -24.38
N PHE A 50 2.31 -11.25 -24.79
CA PHE A 50 3.53 -11.01 -24.02
C PHE A 50 3.92 -9.54 -24.10
N LEU A 51 4.65 -9.08 -23.07
CA LEU A 51 5.24 -7.74 -23.00
C LEU A 51 6.76 -7.88 -22.94
N ASP A 52 7.46 -7.32 -23.92
CA ASP A 52 8.92 -7.28 -23.95
C ASP A 52 9.39 -5.90 -23.43
N ILE A 53 10.27 -5.87 -22.43
CA ILE A 53 10.89 -4.65 -21.88
C ILE A 53 12.40 -4.78 -21.90
N LYS A 54 13.08 -3.79 -22.48
CA LYS A 54 14.52 -3.60 -22.34
C LYS A 54 14.74 -2.54 -21.26
N ILE A 55 15.18 -2.99 -20.07
CA ILE A 55 15.21 -2.18 -18.85
C ILE A 55 16.09 -0.93 -19.03
N PHE A 56 17.35 -1.07 -19.45
CA PHE A 56 18.23 0.06 -19.77
C PHE A 56 18.63 0.07 -21.25
N GLU A 57 18.97 1.24 -21.79
CA GLU A 57 19.46 1.38 -23.18
C GLU A 57 20.63 0.45 -23.52
N ASP A 58 21.52 0.22 -22.56
CA ASP A 58 22.70 -0.65 -22.65
C ASP A 58 22.46 -2.08 -22.15
N SER A 59 21.24 -2.44 -21.71
CA SER A 59 20.92 -3.82 -21.34
C SER A 59 21.19 -4.76 -22.53
N PRO A 60 21.64 -6.00 -22.28
CA PRO A 60 22.02 -6.93 -23.35
C PRO A 60 20.83 -7.37 -24.22
N GLY A 61 19.60 -7.28 -23.72
CA GLY A 61 18.41 -7.68 -24.45
C GLY A 61 17.11 -7.29 -23.75
N TYR A 62 16.00 -7.79 -24.28
CA TYR A 62 14.66 -7.62 -23.71
C TYR A 62 14.34 -8.75 -22.73
N HIS A 63 13.68 -8.40 -21.63
CA HIS A 63 12.97 -9.36 -20.79
C HIS A 63 11.55 -9.54 -21.34
N ARG A 64 11.16 -10.80 -21.55
CA ARG A 64 9.81 -11.16 -22.00
C ARG A 64 8.95 -11.55 -20.82
N PHE A 65 7.88 -10.80 -20.60
CA PHE A 65 6.88 -11.07 -19.57
C PHE A 65 5.64 -11.74 -20.19
N ILE A 66 5.23 -12.84 -19.57
CA ILE A 66 4.01 -13.59 -19.87
C ILE A 66 2.93 -13.10 -18.89
N PRO A 67 1.72 -12.78 -19.36
CA PRO A 67 0.68 -12.22 -18.50
C PRO A 67 0.20 -13.26 -17.48
N ASP A 68 0.03 -12.83 -16.23
CA ASP A 68 -0.63 -13.64 -15.20
C ASP A 68 -2.15 -13.58 -15.44
N LYS A 69 -2.79 -14.70 -15.78
CA LYS A 69 -4.22 -14.72 -16.15
C LYS A 69 -5.17 -14.35 -15.01
N LYS A 70 -4.74 -14.43 -13.75
CA LYS A 70 -5.57 -14.08 -12.58
C LYS A 70 -5.41 -12.62 -12.20
N ALA A 71 -4.19 -12.11 -12.22
CA ALA A 71 -3.88 -10.73 -11.85
C ALA A 71 -4.04 -9.75 -13.03
N CYS A 72 -3.67 -10.16 -14.23
CA CYS A 72 -3.84 -9.39 -15.46
C CYS A 72 -5.32 -9.45 -15.89
N LYS A 73 -6.06 -8.39 -15.58
CA LYS A 73 -7.45 -8.22 -15.98
C LYS A 73 -7.53 -7.42 -17.28
N ALA A 74 -8.59 -7.62 -18.07
CA ALA A 74 -8.89 -6.74 -19.19
C ALA A 74 -9.12 -5.30 -18.67
N GLY A 75 -8.14 -4.44 -18.84
CA GLY A 75 -8.07 -3.13 -18.20
C GLY A 75 -6.78 -2.39 -18.57
N PRO A 76 -6.52 -1.23 -17.95
CA PRO A 76 -5.35 -0.42 -18.28
C PRO A 76 -4.03 -1.00 -17.77
N SER A 77 -4.07 -1.94 -16.82
CA SER A 77 -2.89 -2.50 -16.18
C SER A 77 -2.43 -3.82 -16.81
N TYR A 78 -1.12 -4.03 -16.87
CA TYR A 78 -0.52 -5.30 -17.21
C TYR A 78 0.23 -5.88 -16.01
N VAL A 79 0.01 -7.17 -15.74
CA VAL A 79 0.72 -7.93 -14.70
C VAL A 79 1.27 -9.19 -15.35
N GLY A 80 2.57 -9.45 -15.18
CA GLY A 80 3.19 -10.61 -15.80
C GLY A 80 4.50 -11.03 -15.14
N SER A 81 5.05 -12.14 -15.62
CA SER A 81 6.32 -12.70 -15.15
C SER A 81 7.13 -13.26 -16.30
N THR A 82 8.44 -13.29 -16.16
CA THR A 82 9.32 -14.01 -17.09
C THR A 82 9.01 -15.51 -17.08
N GLU A 83 9.41 -16.21 -18.14
CA GLU A 83 9.12 -17.65 -18.31
C GLU A 83 9.69 -18.53 -17.18
N ASP A 84 10.86 -18.14 -16.66
CA ASP A 84 11.50 -18.76 -15.48
C ASP A 84 10.82 -18.38 -14.16
N GLY A 85 9.95 -17.36 -14.17
CA GLY A 85 9.24 -16.84 -13.01
C GLY A 85 10.12 -16.07 -12.02
N ASN A 86 11.30 -15.60 -12.44
CA ASN A 86 12.22 -14.87 -11.57
C ASN A 86 11.95 -13.36 -11.55
N CYS A 87 11.52 -12.77 -12.67
CA CYS A 87 11.20 -11.36 -12.75
C CYS A 87 9.71 -11.14 -12.96
N HIS A 88 9.16 -10.16 -12.26
CA HIS A 88 7.74 -9.82 -12.23
C HIS A 88 7.54 -8.37 -12.62
N VAL A 89 6.53 -8.09 -13.44
CA VAL A 89 6.21 -6.73 -13.88
C VAL A 89 4.78 -6.38 -13.50
N THR A 90 4.60 -5.17 -12.98
CA THR A 90 3.30 -4.49 -12.97
C THR A 90 3.44 -3.17 -13.70
N LEU A 91 2.54 -2.89 -14.63
CA LEU A 91 2.56 -1.70 -15.47
C LEU A 91 1.16 -1.08 -15.52
N VAL A 92 1.10 0.25 -15.48
CA VAL A 92 -0.11 1.05 -15.71
C VAL A 92 0.16 2.16 -16.74
N PRO A 93 -0.86 2.69 -17.43
CA PRO A 93 -0.70 3.81 -18.34
C PRO A 93 -0.42 5.08 -17.53
N SER A 94 0.34 6.02 -18.10
CA SER A 94 0.54 7.31 -17.43
C SER A 94 -0.77 8.11 -17.39
N ALA A 95 -1.08 8.73 -16.25
CA ALA A 95 -2.23 9.60 -16.05
C ALA A 95 -2.08 10.94 -16.82
N GLY A 96 -3.19 11.60 -17.17
CA GLY A 96 -3.18 13.02 -17.57
C GLY A 96 -2.93 13.35 -19.05
N LYS A 97 -2.82 12.36 -19.94
CA LYS A 97 -2.90 12.59 -21.38
C LYS A 97 -4.17 11.95 -21.93
N GLY A 98 -4.88 12.70 -22.78
CA GLY A 98 -6.15 12.27 -23.34
C GLY A 98 -5.99 11.00 -24.15
N ARG A 99 -7.07 10.22 -24.24
CA ARG A 99 -7.23 8.95 -24.96
C ARG A 99 -7.11 9.14 -26.49
N GLY A 100 -6.02 9.73 -26.96
CA GLY A 100 -5.62 9.88 -28.35
C GLY A 100 -4.39 9.00 -28.61
N ASP A 101 -4.25 8.53 -29.85
CA ASP A 101 -3.35 7.46 -30.32
C ASP A 101 -1.83 7.66 -30.11
N ASP A 102 -1.38 8.66 -29.33
CA ASP A 102 0.02 9.03 -29.15
C ASP A 102 0.61 8.76 -27.75
N ASP A 103 -0.15 8.16 -26.83
CA ASP A 103 0.32 7.90 -25.46
C ASP A 103 1.23 6.68 -25.37
N LYS A 104 2.55 6.91 -25.48
CA LYS A 104 3.61 5.89 -25.27
C LYS A 104 4.08 5.76 -23.81
N ALA A 105 3.68 6.69 -22.94
CA ALA A 105 4.17 6.74 -21.57
C ALA A 105 3.40 5.79 -20.65
N PHE A 106 4.14 5.11 -19.78
CA PHE A 106 3.61 4.21 -18.79
C PHE A 106 4.41 4.32 -17.49
N THR A 107 3.89 3.77 -16.40
CA THR A 107 4.64 3.60 -15.15
C THR A 107 4.64 2.12 -14.82
N ALA A 108 5.81 1.57 -14.49
CA ALA A 108 5.94 0.15 -14.17
C ALA A 108 6.95 -0.08 -13.04
N SER A 109 6.78 -1.19 -12.35
CA SER A 109 7.82 -1.80 -11.53
C SER A 109 8.22 -3.13 -12.14
N VAL A 110 9.51 -3.47 -12.05
CA VAL A 110 10.01 -4.82 -12.31
C VAL A 110 10.79 -5.29 -11.09
N THR A 111 10.40 -6.41 -10.49
CA THR A 111 11.09 -7.03 -9.35
C THR A 111 11.68 -8.37 -9.78
N CYS A 112 12.96 -8.60 -9.53
CA CYS A 112 13.64 -9.85 -9.89
C CYS A 112 14.15 -10.57 -8.64
N ASP A 113 13.57 -11.74 -8.34
CA ASP A 113 13.81 -12.53 -7.13
C ASP A 113 15.24 -13.11 -7.06
N ASP A 114 15.84 -13.42 -8.21
CA ASP A 114 17.16 -14.03 -8.32
C ASP A 114 18.30 -13.06 -8.01
N THR A 115 18.12 -11.80 -8.35
CA THR A 115 19.09 -10.71 -8.17
C THR A 115 18.74 -9.80 -6.99
N GLY A 116 17.50 -9.83 -6.52
CA GLY A 116 16.96 -8.87 -5.56
C GLY A 116 16.77 -7.46 -6.12
N ALA A 117 16.85 -7.31 -7.45
CA ALA A 117 16.77 -6.03 -8.12
C ALA A 117 15.31 -5.57 -8.29
N ILE A 118 15.08 -4.28 -8.03
CA ILE A 118 13.82 -3.59 -8.15
C ILE A 118 14.02 -2.39 -9.09
N TYR A 119 13.33 -2.42 -10.22
CA TYR A 119 13.38 -1.37 -11.23
C TYR A 119 12.09 -0.55 -11.17
N SER A 120 12.20 0.73 -10.87
CA SER A 120 11.12 1.71 -11.04
C SER A 120 11.23 2.35 -12.42
N ILE A 121 10.19 2.24 -13.24
CA ILE A 121 10.13 2.75 -14.61
C ILE A 121 9.02 3.79 -14.69
N GLY A 122 9.32 4.97 -15.24
CA GLY A 122 8.31 6.02 -15.39
C GLY A 122 8.84 7.26 -16.11
N PRO A 123 7.95 8.20 -16.47
CA PRO A 123 8.36 9.47 -17.03
C PRO A 123 8.96 10.39 -15.95
N ASP A 124 10.08 11.03 -16.27
CA ASP A 124 10.62 12.15 -15.52
C ASP A 124 9.78 13.44 -15.72
N GLY A 125 10.20 14.54 -15.11
CA GLY A 125 9.54 15.85 -15.23
C GLY A 125 9.47 16.41 -16.65
N ASN A 126 10.27 15.89 -17.58
CA ASN A 126 10.27 16.24 -19.00
C ASN A 126 9.46 15.24 -19.85
N GLY A 127 8.91 14.20 -19.24
CA GLY A 127 8.19 13.12 -19.93
C GLY A 127 9.11 12.07 -20.57
N THR A 128 10.41 12.09 -20.28
CA THR A 128 11.35 11.06 -20.75
C THR A 128 11.22 9.82 -19.90
N MET A 129 11.10 8.65 -20.52
CA MET A 129 11.04 7.38 -19.80
C MET A 129 12.41 7.05 -19.18
N THR A 130 12.45 7.02 -17.85
CA THR A 130 13.63 6.68 -17.07
C THR A 130 13.42 5.39 -16.29
N VAL A 131 14.53 4.81 -15.86
CA VAL A 131 14.58 3.64 -14.99
C VAL A 131 15.51 3.91 -13.84
N VAL A 132 15.08 3.55 -12.65
CA VAL A 132 15.89 3.55 -11.43
C VAL A 132 15.94 2.15 -10.86
N GLU A 133 17.16 1.61 -10.75
CA GLU A 133 17.44 0.33 -10.10
C GLU A 133 17.76 0.54 -8.63
N ARG A 134 17.14 -0.28 -7.79
CA ARG A 134 17.42 -0.45 -6.36
C ARG A 134 17.52 -1.93 -6.06
N ALA A 135 18.12 -2.28 -4.95
CA ALA A 135 17.87 -3.54 -4.28
C ALA A 135 17.12 -3.31 -2.98
N GLN A 136 16.63 -4.39 -2.39
CA GLN A 136 15.88 -4.36 -1.13
C GLN A 136 16.62 -3.62 0.00
N ASP A 137 17.94 -3.75 0.08
CA ASP A 137 18.78 -3.10 1.08
C ASP A 137 19.09 -1.62 0.79
N ASP A 138 18.61 -1.05 -0.32
CA ASP A 138 18.69 0.40 -0.59
C ASP A 138 17.48 1.17 -0.04
N TYR A 139 16.45 0.46 0.43
CA TYR A 139 15.20 1.04 0.94
C TYR A 139 15.30 1.38 2.43
N GLY A 140 14.53 2.36 2.87
CA GLY A 140 14.39 2.66 4.30
C GLY A 140 13.81 1.46 5.05
N PRO A 141 14.10 1.30 6.35
CA PRO A 141 13.44 0.27 7.14
C PRO A 141 11.93 0.53 7.20
N GLU A 142 11.16 -0.55 7.32
CA GLU A 142 9.75 -0.49 7.66
C GLU A 142 9.63 -0.46 9.17
N ILE A 143 8.77 0.40 9.70
CA ILE A 143 8.60 0.54 11.15
C ILE A 143 7.31 -0.09 11.62
N ASP A 144 7.40 -0.82 12.72
CA ASP A 144 6.24 -1.35 13.42
C ASP A 144 5.27 -0.22 13.79
N PRO A 145 3.95 -0.45 13.64
CA PRO A 145 2.96 0.60 13.71
C PRO A 145 2.84 1.20 15.10
N LEU A 146 2.48 2.49 15.17
CA LEU A 146 2.30 3.20 16.44
C LEU A 146 1.06 2.68 17.18
N ASP A 147 1.29 2.14 18.37
CA ASP A 147 0.31 1.44 19.20
C ASP A 147 -0.54 2.44 20.03
N GLU A 148 -1.11 3.47 19.40
CA GLU A 148 -1.81 4.56 20.12
C GLU A 148 -3.27 4.25 20.48
N MET A 149 -3.82 3.11 20.04
CA MET A 149 -5.20 2.77 20.35
C MET A 149 -5.32 2.34 21.83
N THR A 150 -6.00 3.16 22.63
CA THR A 150 -6.25 2.87 24.05
C THR A 150 -7.03 1.56 24.22
N THR A 151 -6.82 0.85 25.33
CA THR A 151 -7.52 -0.42 25.61
C THR A 151 -9.04 -0.27 25.67
N GLU A 152 -9.54 0.95 25.94
CA GLU A 152 -10.96 1.27 25.97
C GLU A 152 -11.56 1.49 24.58
N GLU A 153 -10.85 2.16 23.66
CA GLU A 153 -11.25 2.26 22.25
C GLU A 153 -11.24 0.89 21.55
N ARG A 154 -10.31 0.01 21.94
CA ARG A 154 -10.30 -1.42 21.55
C ARG A 154 -11.61 -2.12 21.94
N ALA A 155 -12.26 -1.74 23.05
CA ALA A 155 -13.48 -2.38 23.54
C ALA A 155 -14.78 -1.79 22.96
N LEU A 156 -14.78 -0.51 22.58
CA LEU A 156 -15.95 0.21 22.09
C LEU A 156 -16.35 -0.16 20.65
N SER A 157 -15.40 -0.51 19.77
CA SER A 157 -15.72 -0.95 18.40
C SER A 157 -16.49 -2.29 18.34
N PHE A 158 -16.41 -3.09 19.40
CA PHE A 158 -17.17 -4.35 19.53
C PHE A 158 -18.64 -4.11 19.93
N LYS A 159 -18.93 -3.08 20.74
CA LYS A 159 -20.29 -2.79 21.21
C LYS A 159 -21.13 -2.05 20.17
N ALA A 160 -20.51 -1.22 19.32
CA ALA A 160 -21.21 -0.44 18.32
C ALA A 160 -21.89 -1.29 17.21
N ARG A 161 -21.45 -2.54 16.99
CA ARG A 161 -22.07 -3.45 15.99
C ARG A 161 -23.25 -4.28 16.54
N VAL A 162 -23.52 -4.23 17.85
CA VAL A 162 -24.63 -4.99 18.47
C VAL A 162 -25.87 -4.12 18.70
N THR A 163 -25.77 -2.80 18.57
CA THR A 163 -26.93 -1.92 18.74
C THR A 163 -27.28 -1.22 17.44
N SER A 164 -28.18 -1.83 16.66
CA SER A 164 -29.02 -1.07 15.73
C SER A 164 -30.12 -0.35 16.54
N PRO A 165 -30.61 0.81 16.08
CA PRO A 165 -31.36 1.75 16.89
C PRO A 165 -32.81 1.32 16.99
N ASP A 166 -33.38 1.33 18.21
CA ASP A 166 -34.77 1.74 18.38
C ASP A 166 -35.13 1.95 19.87
N THR A 167 -35.91 3.01 20.07
CA THR A 167 -36.80 3.34 21.20
C THR A 167 -36.23 3.93 22.50
N HIS A 168 -36.71 5.17 22.73
CA HIS A 168 -36.78 5.90 23.99
C HIS A 168 -37.21 5.05 25.20
N SER A 169 -36.59 5.27 26.37
CA SER A 169 -37.29 5.60 27.64
C SER A 169 -36.30 5.69 28.81
N SER A 170 -36.67 6.54 29.75
CA SER A 170 -35.98 6.99 30.95
C SER A 170 -35.86 5.95 32.08
N THR A 171 -35.08 6.34 33.09
CA THR A 171 -35.12 5.98 34.53
C THR A 171 -34.22 4.86 35.09
N SER A 172 -33.24 5.32 35.87
CA SER A 172 -33.08 5.05 37.31
C SER A 172 -32.95 3.60 37.82
N GLY A 173 -31.72 3.27 38.24
CA GLY A 173 -31.42 2.55 39.50
C GLY A 173 -31.76 1.06 39.57
N LEU A 174 -30.73 0.22 39.60
CA LEU A 174 -30.66 -1.06 40.35
C LEU A 174 -29.25 -1.69 40.17
N ARG A 175 -28.26 -1.09 40.84
CA ARG A 175 -26.93 -1.69 41.05
C ARG A 175 -27.08 -2.87 42.02
N GLY A 176 -26.77 -4.09 41.58
CA GLY A 176 -26.38 -5.16 42.51
C GLY A 176 -26.91 -6.58 42.24
N LYS A 177 -27.93 -6.79 41.40
CA LYS A 177 -28.49 -8.16 41.19
C LYS A 177 -28.49 -8.65 39.73
N VAL A 178 -28.11 -7.81 38.77
CA VAL A 178 -28.15 -8.15 37.33
C VAL A 178 -26.83 -8.74 36.81
N ALA A 179 -25.72 -8.60 37.56
CA ALA A 179 -24.39 -9.05 37.12
C ALA A 179 -24.26 -10.59 37.04
N ASN A 180 -24.96 -11.34 37.88
CA ASN A 180 -24.86 -12.81 37.89
C ASN A 180 -25.83 -13.48 36.89
N GLN A 181 -26.96 -12.86 36.56
CA GLN A 181 -27.85 -13.36 35.50
C GLN A 181 -27.33 -13.03 34.09
N LEU A 182 -26.58 -11.94 33.91
CA LEU A 182 -25.97 -11.59 32.61
C LEU A 182 -24.75 -12.47 32.24
N ARG A 183 -24.03 -13.03 33.23
CA ARG A 183 -22.94 -13.98 32.96
C ARG A 183 -23.47 -15.31 32.45
N ASP A 184 -24.55 -15.81 33.04
CA ASP A 184 -25.19 -17.07 32.63
C ASP A 184 -25.91 -16.95 31.27
N LEU A 185 -26.46 -15.77 30.94
CA LEU A 185 -26.96 -15.48 29.59
C LEU A 185 -25.82 -15.33 28.57
N GLY A 186 -24.68 -14.77 28.96
CA GLY A 186 -23.47 -14.66 28.13
C GLY A 186 -22.88 -16.01 27.77
N ASP A 187 -22.73 -16.92 28.74
CA ASP A 187 -22.18 -18.25 28.49
C ASP A 187 -23.14 -19.14 27.68
N ARG A 188 -24.47 -18.98 27.84
CA ARG A 188 -25.45 -19.64 26.98
C ARG A 188 -25.52 -19.04 25.56
N PHE A 189 -25.21 -17.75 25.38
CA PHE A 189 -25.06 -17.14 24.05
C PHE A 189 -23.76 -17.55 23.35
N LEU A 190 -22.68 -17.78 24.11
CA LEU A 190 -21.41 -18.28 23.58
C LEU A 190 -21.52 -19.76 23.17
N ALA A 191 -22.26 -20.57 23.92
CA ALA A 191 -22.46 -21.99 23.58
C ALA A 191 -23.44 -22.21 22.42
N LYS A 192 -24.40 -21.30 22.19
CA LYS A 192 -25.42 -21.45 21.14
C LYS A 192 -25.01 -20.91 19.76
N ASN A 193 -23.89 -20.17 19.67
CA ASN A 193 -23.32 -19.72 18.40
C ASN A 193 -22.14 -20.59 17.92
N TYR A 194 -21.90 -21.72 18.59
CA TYR A 194 -21.13 -22.84 18.03
C TYR A 194 -22.10 -23.93 17.51
N GLU A 195 -23.26 -23.52 16.99
CA GLU A 195 -23.98 -24.33 16.03
C GLU A 195 -23.46 -23.94 14.64
N ASP A 196 -22.96 -24.96 13.96
CA ASP A 196 -22.60 -25.03 12.55
C ASP A 196 -23.63 -24.29 11.68
N HIS A 197 -23.42 -22.99 11.52
CA HIS A 197 -24.06 -22.21 10.47
C HIS A 197 -23.45 -22.66 9.16
N GLY A 198 -24.09 -23.70 8.62
CA GLY A 198 -23.80 -24.34 7.35
C GLY A 198 -23.47 -23.33 6.27
N SER A 199 -22.49 -23.72 5.46
CA SER A 199 -22.01 -22.97 4.31
C SER A 199 -21.60 -21.54 4.68
N ARG A 200 -20.32 -21.36 5.05
CA ARG A 200 -19.64 -20.10 4.77
C ARG A 200 -19.76 -19.86 3.27
N ASP A 201 -20.82 -19.18 2.87
CA ASP A 201 -20.92 -18.59 1.54
C ASP A 201 -19.62 -17.83 1.36
N LEU A 202 -18.87 -18.16 0.31
CA LEU A 202 -17.60 -17.51 0.02
C LEU A 202 -17.92 -16.03 -0.16
N GLN A 203 -17.77 -15.24 0.91
CA GLN A 203 -18.16 -13.84 0.92
C GLN A 203 -17.49 -13.18 -0.29
N GLY A 204 -18.27 -12.47 -1.10
CA GLY A 204 -17.72 -11.74 -2.25
C GLY A 204 -16.57 -10.81 -1.81
N SER A 205 -15.72 -10.44 -2.75
CA SER A 205 -14.62 -9.51 -2.49
C SER A 205 -15.12 -8.25 -1.78
N VAL A 206 -14.47 -7.89 -0.68
CA VAL A 206 -14.73 -6.63 0.02
C VAL A 206 -14.06 -5.51 -0.77
N VAL A 207 -14.77 -4.43 -1.06
CA VAL A 207 -14.19 -3.23 -1.65
C VAL A 207 -13.87 -2.25 -0.53
N ILE A 208 -12.64 -1.73 -0.51
CA ILE A 208 -12.19 -0.68 0.40
C ILE A 208 -11.88 0.56 -0.42
N ASP A 209 -12.57 1.66 -0.12
CA ASP A 209 -12.42 2.93 -0.81
C ASP A 209 -11.23 3.71 -0.25
N ALA A 210 -10.28 4.04 -1.13
CA ALA A 210 -9.03 4.71 -0.77
C ALA A 210 -8.98 6.14 -1.31
N LEU A 211 -8.71 7.08 -0.41
CA LEU A 211 -8.25 8.43 -0.73
C LEU A 211 -6.73 8.46 -0.60
N VAL A 212 -6.03 8.95 -1.61
CA VAL A 212 -4.57 9.13 -1.54
C VAL A 212 -4.22 10.61 -1.68
N LEU A 213 -3.47 11.14 -0.72
CA LEU A 213 -2.87 12.46 -0.80
C LEU A 213 -1.39 12.35 -1.13
N TYR A 214 -0.79 13.41 -1.64
CA TYR A 214 0.64 13.50 -1.86
C TYR A 214 1.17 14.93 -1.69
N THR A 215 2.43 15.05 -1.26
CA THR A 215 3.10 16.34 -1.03
C THR A 215 3.83 16.88 -2.26
N ALA A 216 4.25 18.15 -2.22
CA ALA A 216 5.04 18.75 -3.28
C ALA A 216 6.43 18.08 -3.43
N HIS A 217 7.07 17.72 -2.32
CA HIS A 217 8.37 17.06 -2.36
C HIS A 217 8.28 15.66 -2.99
N ALA A 218 7.25 14.87 -2.63
CA ALA A 218 7.00 13.57 -3.24
C ALA A 218 6.82 13.68 -4.76
N GLU A 219 5.99 14.62 -5.23
CA GLU A 219 5.76 14.82 -6.67
C GLU A 219 7.07 15.18 -7.41
N CYS A 220 7.83 16.13 -6.87
CA CYS A 220 9.09 16.57 -7.49
C CYS A 220 10.11 15.45 -7.58
N ARG A 221 10.30 14.71 -6.48
CA ARG A 221 11.30 13.63 -6.42
C ARG A 221 10.91 12.45 -7.28
N ASN A 222 9.61 12.09 -7.31
CA ASN A 222 9.10 11.10 -8.26
C ASN A 222 9.39 11.48 -9.72
N ALA A 223 9.32 12.76 -10.06
CA ALA A 223 9.64 13.26 -11.39
C ALA A 223 11.15 13.37 -11.67
N GLY A 224 12.02 12.90 -10.77
CA GLY A 224 13.47 13.01 -10.93
C GLY A 224 14.01 14.43 -10.75
N LEU A 225 13.24 15.32 -10.11
CA LEU A 225 13.61 16.71 -9.85
C LEU A 225 13.93 16.90 -8.36
N ALA A 226 14.67 17.96 -8.03
CA ALA A 226 14.96 18.31 -6.64
C ALA A 226 13.70 18.72 -5.85
N ARG A 227 13.76 18.64 -4.51
CA ARG A 227 12.73 19.19 -3.62
C ARG A 227 12.46 20.67 -3.97
N GLY A 228 11.18 21.07 -3.97
CA GLY A 228 10.78 22.46 -4.29
C GLY A 228 10.75 22.80 -5.79
N CYS A 229 10.78 21.79 -6.66
CA CYS A 229 10.61 22.01 -8.11
C CYS A 229 9.27 22.71 -8.43
N THR A 230 9.23 23.36 -9.59
CA THR A 230 7.96 23.85 -10.13
C THR A 230 7.11 22.67 -10.57
N ARG A 231 5.95 22.50 -9.92
CA ARG A 231 4.96 21.48 -10.29
C ARG A 231 4.31 21.83 -11.63
N THR A 232 4.19 20.82 -12.48
CA THR A 232 3.60 20.92 -13.82
C THR A 232 2.57 19.81 -14.02
N THR A 233 1.82 19.86 -15.13
CA THR A 233 0.92 18.76 -15.50
C THR A 233 1.67 17.45 -15.71
N THR A 234 2.93 17.49 -16.15
CA THR A 234 3.78 16.30 -16.35
C THR A 234 4.22 15.68 -15.02
N THR A 235 4.69 16.49 -14.06
CA THR A 235 5.11 15.99 -12.74
C THR A 235 3.92 15.41 -11.98
N GLN A 236 2.76 16.09 -12.03
CA GLN A 236 1.51 15.61 -11.48
C GLN A 236 1.07 14.29 -12.14
N ALA A 237 1.06 14.22 -13.47
CA ALA A 237 0.74 13.00 -14.21
C ALA A 237 1.61 11.82 -13.76
N SER A 238 2.92 12.03 -13.62
CA SER A 238 3.85 11.00 -13.14
C SER A 238 3.48 10.52 -11.73
N MET A 239 3.18 11.43 -10.81
CA MET A 239 2.79 11.09 -9.44
C MET A 239 1.47 10.30 -9.37
N LEU A 240 0.45 10.74 -10.12
CA LEU A 240 -0.82 10.02 -10.23
C LEU A 240 -0.63 8.60 -10.80
N SER A 241 0.26 8.44 -11.77
CA SER A 241 0.58 7.14 -12.36
C SER A 241 1.25 6.22 -11.35
N ARG A 242 2.15 6.73 -10.50
CA ARG A 242 2.75 5.97 -9.41
C ARG A 242 1.72 5.51 -8.38
N ILE A 243 0.79 6.38 -8.00
CA ILE A 243 -0.31 6.02 -7.08
C ILE A 243 -1.18 4.92 -7.70
N ASN A 244 -1.53 5.04 -8.98
CA ASN A 244 -2.28 4.00 -9.69
C ASN A 244 -1.51 2.67 -9.75
N LEU A 245 -0.19 2.73 -9.97
CA LEU A 245 0.67 1.56 -9.93
C LEU A 245 0.67 0.92 -8.54
N ALA A 246 0.85 1.69 -7.47
CA ALA A 246 0.84 1.19 -6.09
C ALA A 246 -0.49 0.51 -5.71
N VAL A 247 -1.63 1.09 -6.11
CA VAL A 247 -2.96 0.49 -5.93
C VAL A 247 -3.11 -0.79 -6.74
N THR A 248 -2.61 -0.82 -7.98
CA THR A 248 -2.64 -2.00 -8.86
C THR A 248 -1.79 -3.14 -8.28
N GLU A 249 -0.60 -2.83 -7.80
CA GLU A 249 0.30 -3.77 -7.13
C GLU A 249 -0.32 -4.32 -5.85
N THR A 250 -0.93 -3.46 -5.03
CA THR A 250 -1.63 -3.86 -3.80
C THR A 250 -2.78 -4.82 -4.10
N ASN A 251 -3.62 -4.49 -5.09
CA ASN A 251 -4.72 -5.37 -5.53
C ASN A 251 -4.22 -6.69 -6.12
N THR A 252 -3.12 -6.65 -6.85
CA THR A 252 -2.45 -7.84 -7.38
C THR A 252 -1.95 -8.72 -6.24
N ALA A 253 -1.29 -8.12 -5.25
CA ALA A 253 -0.78 -8.80 -4.08
C ALA A 253 -1.91 -9.43 -3.25
N TYR A 254 -3.01 -8.72 -3.01
CA TYR A 254 -4.18 -9.26 -2.32
C TYR A 254 -4.80 -10.44 -3.06
N SER A 255 -5.07 -10.27 -4.35
CA SER A 255 -5.63 -11.33 -5.22
C SER A 255 -4.75 -12.58 -5.22
N LEU A 256 -3.45 -12.40 -5.41
CA LEU A 256 -2.50 -13.51 -5.48
C LEU A 256 -2.19 -14.12 -4.12
N SER A 257 -2.47 -13.43 -3.01
CA SER A 257 -2.31 -13.94 -1.64
C SER A 257 -3.60 -14.52 -1.05
N GLY A 258 -4.70 -14.52 -1.79
CA GLY A 258 -6.01 -14.97 -1.30
C GLY A 258 -6.64 -14.02 -0.27
N VAL A 259 -6.13 -12.78 -0.17
CA VAL A 259 -6.76 -11.73 0.61
C VAL A 259 -7.94 -11.21 -0.19
N ASN A 260 -9.16 -11.41 0.32
CA ASN A 260 -10.40 -11.12 -0.37
C ASN A 260 -10.82 -9.64 -0.22
N VAL A 261 -9.89 -8.74 -0.54
CA VAL A 261 -10.05 -7.28 -0.50
C VAL A 261 -9.63 -6.72 -1.85
N VAL A 262 -10.40 -5.74 -2.34
CA VAL A 262 -10.05 -4.92 -3.50
C VAL A 262 -10.05 -3.48 -3.07
N LEU A 263 -8.90 -2.83 -3.22
CA LEU A 263 -8.74 -1.40 -3.05
C LEU A 263 -9.31 -0.68 -4.27
N ARG A 264 -10.23 0.26 -4.03
CA ARG A 264 -10.76 1.15 -5.06
C ARG A 264 -10.31 2.57 -4.78
N LEU A 265 -9.49 3.11 -5.67
CA LEU A 265 -9.04 4.50 -5.58
C LEU A 265 -10.21 5.44 -5.93
N VAL A 266 -10.78 6.10 -4.92
CA VAL A 266 -11.94 6.98 -5.11
C VAL A 266 -11.53 8.42 -5.39
N HIS A 267 -10.38 8.85 -4.90
CA HIS A 267 -9.84 10.17 -5.17
C HIS A 267 -8.33 10.25 -4.92
N VAL A 268 -7.68 11.17 -5.63
CA VAL A 268 -6.28 11.56 -5.37
C VAL A 268 -6.22 13.07 -5.27
N ALA A 269 -5.55 13.58 -4.25
CA ALA A 269 -5.41 15.02 -4.03
C ALA A 269 -3.97 15.43 -3.72
N PHE A 270 -3.59 16.61 -4.19
CA PHE A 270 -2.37 17.28 -3.74
C PHE A 270 -2.65 18.01 -2.43
N ASP A 271 -1.69 17.96 -1.50
CA ASP A 271 -1.66 18.81 -0.32
C ASP A 271 -0.40 19.68 -0.29
N ALA A 272 -0.54 20.92 0.18
CA ALA A 272 0.56 21.86 0.33
C ALA A 272 1.39 21.61 1.60
N TYR A 273 1.05 20.58 2.39
CA TYR A 273 1.83 20.11 3.52
C TYR A 273 3.31 19.97 3.17
N VAL A 274 4.15 20.51 4.05
CA VAL A 274 5.60 20.44 3.96
C VAL A 274 6.06 19.48 5.05
N GLU A 275 6.76 18.43 4.65
CA GLU A 275 7.29 17.43 5.58
C GLU A 275 8.21 18.08 6.62
N ALA A 276 8.11 17.62 7.86
CA ALA A 276 9.01 18.04 8.93
C ALA A 276 10.46 17.62 8.62
N SER A 277 11.43 18.45 9.01
CA SER A 277 12.86 18.13 8.84
C SER A 277 13.38 17.09 9.84
N VAL A 278 12.61 16.79 10.88
CA VAL A 278 12.88 15.78 11.90
C VAL A 278 11.59 15.00 12.09
N ASP A 279 11.68 13.67 12.08
CA ASP A 279 10.53 12.77 12.20
C ASP A 279 9.42 13.09 11.18
N ALA A 280 9.79 13.17 9.91
CA ALA A 280 8.88 13.49 8.81
C ALA A 280 7.66 12.56 8.78
N PHE A 281 7.87 11.27 9.03
CA PHE A 281 6.82 10.26 9.04
C PHE A 281 5.85 10.44 10.20
N GLY A 282 6.34 10.47 11.44
CA GLY A 282 5.49 10.63 12.63
C GLY A 282 4.69 11.93 12.58
N ALA A 283 5.35 13.03 12.21
CA ALA A 283 4.69 14.33 12.04
C ALA A 283 3.62 14.31 10.94
N ALA A 284 3.91 13.68 9.79
CA ALA A 284 2.94 13.58 8.70
C ALA A 284 1.75 12.69 9.05
N LEU A 285 1.97 11.57 9.76
CA LEU A 285 0.89 10.67 10.17
C LEU A 285 -0.01 11.32 11.23
N SER A 286 0.57 12.02 12.20
CA SER A 286 -0.18 12.79 13.19
C SER A 286 -0.99 13.91 12.54
N ALA A 287 -0.39 14.65 11.60
CA ALA A 287 -1.08 15.71 10.86
C ALA A 287 -2.22 15.17 9.99
N LEU A 288 -2.01 14.02 9.32
CA LEU A 288 -3.03 13.38 8.49
C LEU A 288 -4.25 12.89 9.30
N GLN A 289 -4.03 12.52 10.56
CA GLN A 289 -5.08 12.06 11.48
C GLN A 289 -5.84 13.20 12.16
N SER A 290 -5.12 14.30 12.42
CA SER A 290 -5.66 15.49 13.08
C SER A 290 -6.64 16.20 12.15
N GLN A 291 -7.76 16.68 12.71
CA GLN A 291 -8.81 17.34 11.93
C GLN A 291 -8.67 18.86 11.86
N THR A 292 -7.84 19.45 12.73
CA THR A 292 -7.88 20.90 12.99
C THR A 292 -6.52 21.49 13.37
N ASP A 293 -5.41 20.85 13.01
CA ASP A 293 -4.07 21.40 13.33
C ASP A 293 -3.53 22.33 12.24
N GLY A 294 -4.30 22.54 11.16
CA GLY A 294 -3.95 23.39 10.04
C GLY A 294 -3.10 22.68 8.98
N ASN A 295 -2.76 21.41 9.18
CA ASN A 295 -2.01 20.59 8.24
C ASN A 295 -2.86 19.42 7.77
N LEU A 296 -2.93 19.16 6.47
CA LEU A 296 -3.67 18.00 5.91
C LEU A 296 -5.17 17.94 6.28
N ASP A 297 -5.74 18.96 6.93
CA ASP A 297 -7.16 19.02 7.34
C ASP A 297 -8.13 18.73 6.18
N GLN A 298 -7.76 19.08 4.94
CA GLN A 298 -8.58 18.79 3.75
C GLN A 298 -8.81 17.29 3.53
N ALA A 299 -7.93 16.42 4.03
CA ALA A 299 -8.05 14.98 3.92
C ALA A 299 -9.38 14.49 4.50
N HIS A 300 -9.85 15.05 5.62
CA HIS A 300 -11.12 14.66 6.25
C HIS A 300 -12.35 15.10 5.45
N SER A 301 -12.29 16.29 4.86
CA SER A 301 -13.33 16.79 3.96
C SER A 301 -13.43 15.94 2.69
N LEU A 302 -12.29 15.63 2.06
CA LEU A 302 -12.22 14.76 0.89
C LEU A 302 -12.67 13.33 1.22
N ARG A 303 -12.26 12.79 2.37
CA ARG A 303 -12.67 11.47 2.85
C ARG A 303 -14.18 11.36 2.92
N THR A 304 -14.84 12.36 3.48
CA THR A 304 -16.31 12.43 3.56
C THR A 304 -16.94 12.61 2.18
N THR A 305 -16.38 13.50 1.34
CA THR A 305 -16.92 13.84 0.02
C THR A 305 -16.91 12.66 -0.94
N TYR A 306 -15.83 11.87 -0.94
CA TYR A 306 -15.64 10.74 -1.84
C TYR A 306 -15.94 9.38 -1.20
N GLY A 307 -16.35 9.36 0.08
CA GLY A 307 -16.70 8.14 0.81
C GLY A 307 -15.51 7.20 1.03
N ALA A 308 -14.32 7.73 1.29
CA ALA A 308 -13.13 6.91 1.49
C ALA A 308 -13.10 6.24 2.88
N ASP A 309 -12.88 4.92 2.88
CA ASP A 309 -12.69 4.11 4.08
C ASP A 309 -11.31 4.34 4.70
N ILE A 310 -10.29 4.51 3.87
CA ILE A 310 -8.89 4.74 4.26
C ILE A 310 -8.32 5.99 3.60
N VAL A 311 -7.34 6.59 4.27
CA VAL A 311 -6.59 7.73 3.75
C VAL A 311 -5.10 7.44 3.83
N ALA A 312 -4.42 7.46 2.69
CA ALA A 312 -2.97 7.30 2.62
C ALA A 312 -2.31 8.60 2.15
N LEU A 313 -1.11 8.90 2.65
CA LEU A 313 -0.32 10.05 2.22
C LEU A 313 1.02 9.58 1.66
N ILE A 314 1.40 10.10 0.50
CA ILE A 314 2.72 9.89 -0.10
C ILE A 314 3.62 11.11 0.15
N ILE A 315 4.78 10.88 0.78
CA ILE A 315 5.77 11.91 1.13
C ILE A 315 7.15 11.62 0.50
N ASP A 316 8.08 12.57 0.62
CA ASP A 316 9.51 12.34 0.38
C ASP A 316 10.32 12.46 1.66
N ASP A 317 10.70 11.32 2.21
CA ASP A 317 11.70 11.23 3.26
C ASP A 317 12.50 9.93 3.17
N ALA A 318 13.69 9.92 3.76
CA ALA A 318 14.67 8.84 3.69
C ALA A 318 14.65 7.91 4.91
N GLN A 319 13.99 8.34 5.99
CA GLN A 319 14.10 7.71 7.29
C GLN A 319 13.49 6.30 7.29
N TYR A 320 12.32 6.14 6.67
CA TYR A 320 11.53 4.90 6.60
C TYR A 320 10.91 4.71 5.22
N CYS A 321 10.32 3.55 4.99
CA CYS A 321 9.50 3.31 3.80
C CYS A 321 8.01 3.58 4.03
N GLY A 322 7.53 3.40 5.26
CA GLY A 322 6.19 3.81 5.66
C GLY A 322 5.97 3.73 7.16
N ILE A 323 4.85 4.33 7.58
CA ILE A 323 4.22 4.08 8.88
C ILE A 323 2.68 4.14 8.73
N GLY A 324 1.97 3.37 9.55
CA GLY A 324 0.52 3.39 9.60
C GLY A 324 -0.01 3.12 10.99
N TYR A 325 -1.23 3.57 11.27
CA TYR A 325 -1.91 3.17 12.51
C TYR A 325 -2.50 1.77 12.40
N LEU A 326 -2.63 1.12 13.55
CA LEU A 326 -3.36 -0.13 13.68
C LEU A 326 -4.86 0.11 13.74
N GLY A 327 -5.60 -0.60 12.86
CA GLY A 327 -7.05 -0.57 12.86
C GLY A 327 -7.70 -1.88 13.36
N PRO A 328 -8.95 -2.17 12.92
CA PRO A 328 -9.86 -1.27 12.23
C PRO A 328 -10.57 -0.34 13.21
N SER A 329 -10.31 0.97 13.08
CA SER A 329 -11.03 2.05 13.76
C SER A 329 -11.00 3.27 12.86
N ILE A 330 -12.13 3.93 12.65
CA ILE A 330 -12.27 5.03 11.69
C ILE A 330 -11.25 6.16 11.93
N ASN A 331 -10.89 6.41 13.19
CA ASN A 331 -9.93 7.41 13.64
C ASN A 331 -8.46 7.02 13.35
N TYR A 332 -8.21 5.78 12.95
CA TYR A 332 -6.88 5.19 12.77
C TYR A 332 -6.74 4.51 11.39
N MET A 333 -7.62 4.82 10.42
CA MET A 333 -7.48 4.33 9.04
C MET A 333 -6.60 5.27 8.21
N PHE A 334 -5.39 5.53 8.70
CA PHE A 334 -4.42 6.45 8.11
C PHE A 334 -3.04 5.79 7.96
N SER A 335 -2.36 6.12 6.87
CA SER A 335 -0.98 5.66 6.58
C SER A 335 -0.17 6.70 5.83
N VAL A 336 1.15 6.61 5.94
CA VAL A 336 2.13 7.44 5.25
C VAL A 336 3.17 6.52 4.60
N THR A 337 3.50 6.76 3.33
CA THR A 337 4.49 5.96 2.59
C THR A 337 5.44 6.88 1.83
N ALA A 338 6.73 6.54 1.76
CA ALA A 338 7.66 7.24 0.88
C ALA A 338 7.38 6.92 -0.60
N TRP A 339 7.46 7.94 -1.46
CA TRP A 339 7.15 7.80 -2.90
C TRP A 339 8.00 6.72 -3.59
N ASN A 340 9.26 6.53 -3.19
CA ASN A 340 10.16 5.55 -3.79
C ASN A 340 9.87 4.12 -3.31
N CYS A 341 9.30 3.95 -2.13
CA CYS A 341 8.92 2.64 -1.57
C CYS A 341 7.50 2.20 -1.98
N ALA A 342 6.66 3.14 -2.44
CA ALA A 342 5.26 2.88 -2.75
C ALA A 342 5.02 1.78 -3.81
N THR A 343 5.98 1.56 -4.72
CA THR A 343 5.88 0.61 -5.83
C THR A 343 7.10 -0.28 -5.95
N GLY A 344 6.91 -1.55 -6.33
CA GLY A 344 7.99 -2.55 -6.45
C GLY A 344 8.52 -3.05 -5.11
N TYR A 345 8.65 -2.17 -4.12
CA TYR A 345 8.92 -2.55 -2.72
C TYR A 345 7.64 -2.76 -1.89
N TYR A 346 6.47 -2.37 -2.44
CA TYR A 346 5.13 -2.66 -1.93
C TYR A 346 4.74 -2.06 -0.57
N SER A 347 5.50 -1.09 -0.05
CA SER A 347 5.23 -0.45 1.25
C SER A 347 3.84 0.19 1.32
N PHE A 348 3.33 0.74 0.21
CA PHE A 348 1.98 1.31 0.17
C PHE A 348 0.90 0.30 0.60
N GLY A 349 0.98 -0.93 0.10
CA GLY A 349 0.06 -1.99 0.47
C GLY A 349 0.32 -2.53 1.88
N HIS A 350 1.57 -2.51 2.34
CA HIS A 350 1.98 -2.86 3.70
C HIS A 350 1.33 -1.94 4.73
N GLU A 351 1.46 -0.61 4.56
CA GLU A 351 0.92 0.36 5.51
C GLU A 351 -0.61 0.33 5.59
N ILE A 352 -1.28 0.11 4.45
CA ILE A 352 -2.72 -0.09 4.42
C ILE A 352 -3.10 -1.38 5.17
N GLY A 353 -2.24 -2.41 5.09
CA GLY A 353 -2.38 -3.64 5.86
C GLY A 353 -2.48 -3.38 7.37
N HIS A 354 -1.70 -2.44 7.93
CA HIS A 354 -1.79 -2.06 9.33
C HIS A 354 -3.19 -1.54 9.71
N ASN A 355 -3.84 -0.77 8.84
CA ASN A 355 -5.19 -0.27 9.08
C ASN A 355 -6.25 -1.39 9.12
N PHE A 356 -5.97 -2.58 8.57
CA PHE A 356 -6.92 -3.70 8.53
C PHE A 356 -6.79 -4.67 9.71
N VAL A 357 -5.64 -4.70 10.37
CA VAL A 357 -5.34 -5.72 11.38
C VAL A 357 -5.49 -5.18 12.80
N ARG A 358 -6.28 -5.89 13.60
CA ARG A 358 -6.36 -5.70 15.05
C ARG A 358 -5.23 -6.50 15.71
N LEU A 359 -4.52 -5.89 16.67
CA LEU A 359 -3.48 -6.56 17.45
C LEU A 359 -4.08 -7.66 18.34
N PHE A 360 -4.29 -8.84 17.76
CA PHE A 360 -4.60 -10.11 18.45
C PHE A 360 -3.67 -11.23 17.96
N MET A 361 -2.46 -10.87 17.51
CA MET A 361 -1.40 -11.84 17.25
C MET A 361 -0.45 -11.95 18.45
N THR A 362 -0.97 -12.25 19.65
CA THR A 362 -0.10 -12.54 20.82
C THR A 362 0.54 -13.92 20.78
N ASN A 363 0.35 -14.72 19.72
CA ASN A 363 0.89 -16.08 19.59
C ASN A 363 1.42 -16.43 18.19
N PHE A 364 1.77 -15.45 17.36
CA PHE A 364 2.80 -15.72 16.34
C PHE A 364 4.16 -15.48 16.99
N GLN A 365 4.62 -16.48 17.75
CA GLN A 365 6.06 -16.66 17.84
C GLN A 365 6.51 -17.01 16.43
N PHE A 366 6.98 -16.02 15.66
CA PHE A 366 8.06 -16.32 14.74
C PHE A 366 9.13 -16.96 15.62
N SER A 367 9.41 -18.24 15.38
CA SER A 367 10.58 -18.87 15.95
C SER A 367 11.73 -17.92 15.64
N LYS A 368 12.26 -17.25 16.67
CA LYS A 368 13.54 -16.56 16.57
C LYS A 368 14.44 -17.52 15.80
N CYS A 369 15.08 -17.05 14.73
CA CYS A 369 16.15 -17.81 14.11
C CYS A 369 17.12 -18.20 15.23
N SER A 370 17.01 -19.45 15.69
CA SER A 370 18.01 -20.02 16.55
C SER A 370 19.24 -20.07 15.67
N ASN A 371 20.26 -19.29 16.03
CA ASN A 371 21.60 -19.51 15.53
C ASN A 371 22.03 -20.90 15.98
N SER A 372 21.65 -21.93 15.22
CA SER A 372 22.28 -23.24 15.27
C SER A 372 23.40 -23.26 14.24
N ASN A 373 24.38 -22.37 14.43
CA ASN A 373 25.74 -22.71 14.09
C ASN A 373 26.34 -23.28 15.39
N GLY A 374 26.13 -24.57 15.58
CA GLY A 374 26.94 -25.36 16.51
C GLY A 374 28.40 -25.41 16.02
N PRO A 375 29.28 -25.90 16.89
CA PRO A 375 29.78 -27.25 16.69
C PRO A 375 28.93 -28.32 17.37
#